data_AF-I1PYM8-F1
#
_entry.id   AF-I1PYM8-F1
#
_cell.length_a   1.000
_cell.length_b   1.000
_cell.length_c   1.000
_cell.angle_alpha   90.00
_cell.angle_beta   90.00
_cell.angle_gamma   90.00
#
_symmetry.space_group_name_H-M   'P 1'
#
loop_
_entity.id
_entity.type
_entity.pdbx_description
1 polymer ?
#
loop_
_entity_poly.entity_id
_entity_poly.type
_entity_poly.pdbx_seq_one_letter_code
_entity_poly.pdbx_strand_id
1 'polypeptide(L)'
;MIKQMVINLEDQLEKKSKSFSDPSLRYLFLLNNSYFVREDFLEPGNCVYILTLKFMQYQEKYMLASWEPVMCCLQDKMPLWFPKHSLQLARFKSEFQKTCRRQKLWKVPNPRLRQKLRKAIVDKVIIGYKRYLEDHPELEKCSSDLHDMEDMVNVLFEG
;
A
#
# COMPACT_ATOMS: atom_id res chain seq x y z
N MET A 1 -8.69 -8.69 -31.64
CA MET A 1 -9.83 -9.11 -30.80
C MET A 1 -9.48 -9.14 -29.31
N ILE A 2 -8.53 -9.98 -28.86
CA ILE A 2 -8.14 -10.13 -27.44
C ILE A 2 -7.71 -8.80 -26.79
N LYS A 3 -6.84 -8.02 -27.46
CA LYS A 3 -6.40 -6.69 -26.96
C LYS A 3 -7.56 -5.75 -26.65
N GLN A 4 -8.58 -5.70 -27.53
CA GLN A 4 -9.73 -4.83 -27.31
C GLN A 4 -10.61 -5.31 -26.16
N MET A 5 -10.74 -6.64 -25.98
CA MET A 5 -11.45 -7.22 -24.85
C MET A 5 -10.76 -6.86 -23.52
N VAL A 6 -9.43 -6.95 -23.46
CA VAL A 6 -8.65 -6.54 -22.27
C VAL A 6 -8.85 -5.05 -21.97
N ILE A 7 -8.75 -4.18 -22.98
CA ILE A 7 -8.97 -2.73 -22.80
C ILE A 7 -10.39 -2.44 -22.30
N ASN A 8 -11.40 -3.07 -22.90
CA ASN A 8 -12.80 -2.89 -22.50
C ASN A 8 -13.04 -3.40 -21.07
N LEU A 9 -12.44 -4.52 -20.69
CA LEU A 9 -12.53 -5.06 -19.34
C LEU A 9 -11.91 -4.09 -18.32
N GLU A 10 -10.71 -3.58 -18.58
CA GLU A 10 -10.05 -2.60 -17.70
C GLU A 10 -10.89 -1.33 -17.52
N ASP A 11 -11.50 -0.80 -18.59
CA ASP A 11 -12.40 0.37 -18.50
C ASP A 11 -13.65 0.07 -17.65
N GLN A 12 -14.24 -1.11 -17.78
CA GLN A 12 -15.37 -1.53 -16.97
C GLN A 12 -14.99 -1.71 -15.50
N LEU A 13 -13.80 -2.27 -15.22
CA LEU A 13 -13.27 -2.39 -13.86
C LEU A 13 -13.01 -1.00 -13.25
N GLU A 14 -12.43 -0.07 -14.01
CA GLU A 14 -12.22 1.32 -13.56
C GLU A 14 -13.54 2.02 -13.26
N LYS A 15 -14.55 1.87 -14.12
CA LYS A 15 -15.89 2.41 -13.88
C LYS A 15 -16.52 1.82 -12.62
N LYS A 16 -16.48 0.50 -12.46
CA LYS A 16 -17.01 -0.19 -11.27
C LYS A 16 -16.28 0.23 -10.00
N SER A 17 -14.97 0.45 -10.08
CA SER A 17 -14.15 0.85 -8.93
C SER A 17 -14.60 2.18 -8.29
N LYS A 18 -15.29 3.04 -9.06
CA LYS A 18 -15.78 4.34 -8.56
C LYS A 18 -16.86 4.22 -7.48
N SER A 19 -17.50 3.05 -7.33
CA SER A 19 -18.46 2.82 -6.25
C SER A 19 -17.80 2.71 -4.87
N PHE A 20 -16.49 2.40 -4.81
CA PHE A 20 -15.75 2.39 -3.55
C PHE A 20 -15.45 3.84 -3.14
N SER A 21 -15.97 4.22 -1.97
CA SER A 21 -15.71 5.53 -1.36
C SER A 21 -14.26 5.66 -0.88
N ASP A 22 -13.69 4.58 -0.33
CA ASP A 22 -12.29 4.52 0.08
C ASP A 22 -11.37 4.35 -1.16
N PRO A 23 -10.51 5.34 -1.48
CA PRO A 23 -9.59 5.24 -2.62
C PRO A 23 -8.60 4.09 -2.49
N SER A 24 -8.21 3.72 -1.27
CA SER A 24 -7.31 2.61 -1.01
C SER A 24 -7.96 1.28 -1.42
N LEU A 25 -9.21 1.07 -1.01
CA LEU A 25 -9.98 -0.13 -1.38
C LEU A 25 -10.28 -0.17 -2.88
N ARG A 26 -10.55 1.00 -3.49
CA ARG A 26 -10.71 1.13 -4.94
C ARG A 26 -9.50 0.59 -5.70
N TYR A 27 -8.29 1.03 -5.34
CA TYR A 27 -7.08 0.57 -6.03
C TYR A 27 -6.70 -0.86 -5.67
N LEU A 28 -7.01 -1.33 -4.46
CA LEU A 28 -6.85 -2.75 -4.12
C LEU A 28 -7.77 -3.65 -4.96
N PHE A 29 -9.03 -3.24 -5.19
CA PHE A 29 -9.94 -3.92 -6.10
C PHE A 29 -9.35 -4.00 -7.52
N LEU A 30 -8.83 -2.90 -8.04
CA LEU A 30 -8.22 -2.87 -9.37
C LEU A 30 -6.96 -3.75 -9.46
N LEU A 31 -6.12 -3.76 -8.42
CA LEU A 31 -4.96 -4.66 -8.31
C LEU A 31 -5.37 -6.13 -8.34
N ASN A 32 -6.36 -6.52 -7.53
CA ASN A 32 -6.84 -7.91 -7.50
C ASN A 32 -7.32 -8.37 -8.88
N ASN A 33 -8.14 -7.56 -9.56
CA ASN A 33 -8.71 -7.94 -10.84
C ASN A 33 -7.68 -7.91 -11.97
N SER A 34 -6.87 -6.86 -12.07
CA SER A 34 -5.83 -6.77 -13.12
C SER A 34 -4.78 -7.87 -12.98
N TYR A 35 -4.39 -8.24 -11.76
CA TYR A 35 -3.47 -9.34 -11.52
C TYR A 35 -4.07 -10.70 -11.90
N PHE A 36 -5.35 -10.92 -11.58
CA PHE A 36 -6.07 -12.13 -11.97
C PHE A 36 -6.15 -12.29 -13.50
N VAL A 37 -6.55 -11.23 -14.22
CA VAL A 37 -6.61 -11.25 -15.69
C VAL A 37 -5.24 -11.52 -16.30
N ARG A 38 -4.17 -11.00 -15.70
CA ARG A 38 -2.80 -11.22 -16.17
C ARG A 38 -2.33 -12.66 -15.97
N GLU A 39 -2.54 -13.27 -14.81
CA GLU A 39 -2.00 -14.60 -14.51
C GLU A 39 -2.84 -15.72 -15.13
N ASP A 40 -4.16 -15.59 -15.17
CA ASP A 40 -5.04 -16.72 -15.52
C ASP A 40 -5.41 -16.77 -17.01
N PHE A 41 -5.28 -15.67 -17.75
CA PHE A 41 -5.85 -15.56 -19.11
C PHE A 41 -4.86 -15.17 -20.20
N LEU A 42 -3.61 -14.84 -19.88
CA LEU A 42 -2.69 -14.26 -20.87
C LEU A 42 -1.31 -14.92 -20.89
N GLU A 43 -1.06 -15.61 -22.01
CA GLU A 43 0.28 -15.96 -22.46
C GLU A 43 1.13 -14.71 -22.76
N PRO A 44 2.47 -14.83 -22.80
CA PRO A 44 3.37 -13.72 -23.12
C PRO A 44 2.99 -13.07 -24.46
N GLY A 45 2.55 -11.80 -24.41
CA GLY A 45 2.14 -11.05 -25.59
C GLY A 45 1.85 -9.58 -25.32
N ASN A 46 1.49 -8.82 -26.36
CA ASN A 46 1.32 -7.36 -26.30
C ASN A 46 0.29 -6.87 -25.25
N CYS A 47 -0.64 -7.72 -24.81
CA CYS A 47 -1.62 -7.37 -23.76
C CYS A 47 -1.00 -7.40 -22.36
N VAL A 48 0.02 -8.25 -22.13
CA VAL A 48 0.73 -8.36 -20.85
C VAL A 48 1.43 -7.04 -20.50
N TYR A 49 1.98 -6.34 -21.51
CA TYR A 49 2.58 -5.03 -21.31
C TYR A 49 1.56 -4.00 -20.80
N ILE A 50 0.36 -3.94 -21.40
CA ILE A 50 -0.70 -3.01 -21.01
C ILE A 50 -1.15 -3.27 -19.57
N LEU A 51 -1.39 -4.54 -19.23
CA LEU A 51 -1.77 -4.92 -17.86
C LEU A 51 -0.66 -4.67 -16.86
N THR A 52 0.60 -4.83 -17.26
CA THR A 52 1.75 -4.52 -16.39
C THR A 52 1.82 -3.03 -16.09
N LEU A 53 1.62 -2.17 -17.08
CA LEU A 53 1.55 -0.71 -16.87
C LEU A 53 0.39 -0.34 -15.95
N LYS A 54 -0.81 -0.88 -16.18
CA LYS A 54 -1.98 -0.65 -15.33
C LYS A 54 -1.74 -1.10 -13.91
N PHE A 55 -1.17 -2.30 -13.73
CA PHE A 55 -0.80 -2.82 -12.43
C PHE A 55 0.15 -1.87 -11.67
N MET A 56 1.21 -1.39 -12.34
CA MET A 56 2.14 -0.43 -11.72
C MET A 56 1.44 0.86 -11.31
N GLN A 57 0.57 1.41 -12.16
CA GLN A 57 -0.21 2.61 -11.86
C GLN A 57 -1.16 2.39 -10.67
N TYR A 58 -1.85 1.25 -10.62
CA TYR A 58 -2.75 0.93 -9.50
C TYR A 58 -1.98 0.70 -8.21
N GLN A 59 -0.80 0.07 -8.28
CA GLN A 59 0.07 -0.12 -7.12
C GLN A 59 0.53 1.23 -6.57
N GLU A 60 1.02 2.12 -7.43
CA GLU A 60 1.42 3.47 -7.03
C GLU A 60 0.26 4.23 -6.36
N LYS A 61 -0.90 4.28 -7.02
CA LYS A 61 -2.09 4.97 -6.48
C LYS A 61 -2.59 4.36 -5.18
N TYR A 62 -2.52 3.03 -5.04
CA TYR A 62 -2.81 2.34 -3.79
C TYR A 62 -1.84 2.77 -2.68
N MET A 63 -0.53 2.81 -2.96
CA MET A 63 0.48 3.25 -1.99
C MET A 63 0.27 4.72 -1.59
N LEU A 64 -0.03 5.59 -2.54
CA LEU A 64 -0.33 7.00 -2.30
C LEU A 64 -1.59 7.18 -1.44
N ALA A 65 -2.66 6.46 -1.74
CA ALA A 65 -3.91 6.58 -0.99
C ALA A 65 -3.82 5.96 0.43
N SER A 66 -3.07 4.87 0.57
CA SER A 66 -3.05 4.07 1.80
C SER A 66 -1.95 4.46 2.77
N TRP A 67 -0.74 4.66 2.26
CA TRP A 67 0.48 4.64 3.08
C TRP A 67 1.26 5.95 3.03
N GLU A 68 1.01 6.82 2.04
CA GLU A 68 1.54 8.19 2.06
C GLU A 68 1.07 8.99 3.30
N PRO A 69 -0.23 8.98 3.69
CA PRO A 69 -0.67 9.72 4.87
C PRO A 69 0.02 9.26 6.17
N VAL A 70 0.35 7.96 6.25
CA VAL A 70 1.12 7.39 7.36
C VAL A 70 2.52 7.99 7.36
N MET A 71 3.21 8.00 6.21
CA MET A 71 4.56 8.57 6.10
C MET A 71 4.62 10.09 6.31
N CYS A 72 3.60 10.83 5.89
CA CYS A 72 3.54 12.28 6.10
C CYS A 72 3.57 12.65 7.60
N CYS A 73 3.12 11.77 8.49
CA CYS A 73 3.19 12.00 9.94
C CYS A 73 4.63 12.20 10.45
N LEU A 74 5.63 11.65 9.75
CA LEU A 74 7.05 11.79 10.07
C LEU A 74 7.70 13.00 9.38
N GLN A 75 7.05 13.58 8.37
CA GLN A 75 7.60 14.65 7.53
C GLN A 75 7.06 16.04 7.87
N ASP A 76 6.01 16.14 8.71
CA ASP A 76 5.37 17.40 9.07
C ASP A 76 6.38 18.40 9.66
N LYS A 77 6.71 19.45 8.90
CA LYS A 77 7.56 20.56 9.34
C LYS A 77 6.79 21.41 10.37
N MET A 78 6.83 21.03 11.64
CA MET A 78 6.25 21.84 12.73
C MET A 78 7.16 23.00 13.16
N PRO A 79 6.59 24.12 13.64
CA PRO A 79 7.33 25.28 14.16
C PRO A 79 8.35 24.87 15.25
N LEU A 80 9.46 25.62 15.34
CA LEU A 80 10.66 25.29 16.13
C LEU A 80 10.46 25.08 17.64
N TRP A 81 9.32 25.47 18.22
CA TRP A 81 9.14 25.52 19.67
C TRP A 81 8.42 24.32 20.34
N PHE A 82 8.00 23.30 19.58
CA PHE A 82 7.28 22.14 20.13
C PHE A 82 8.19 20.91 20.31
N PRO A 83 7.91 19.99 21.26
CA PRO A 83 8.57 18.68 21.30
C PRO A 83 8.16 17.89 20.05
N LYS A 84 8.94 18.04 18.98
CA LYS A 84 8.53 17.69 17.60
C LYS A 84 8.43 16.19 17.37
N HIS A 85 9.39 15.44 17.90
CA HIS A 85 9.63 14.06 17.48
C HIS A 85 8.66 13.06 18.15
N SER A 86 8.35 13.25 19.43
CA SER A 86 7.41 12.37 20.15
C SER A 86 5.98 12.47 19.60
N LEU A 87 5.53 13.67 19.22
CA LEU A 87 4.20 13.87 18.64
C LEU A 87 4.11 13.32 17.21
N GLN A 88 5.12 13.57 16.37
CA GLN A 88 5.21 12.97 15.03
C GLN A 88 5.16 11.45 15.11
N LEU A 89 5.91 10.86 16.05
CA LEU A 89 5.94 9.43 16.26
C LEU A 89 4.59 8.88 16.72
N ALA A 90 3.95 9.55 17.68
CA ALA A 90 2.63 9.14 18.16
C ALA A 90 1.57 9.18 17.04
N ARG A 91 1.60 10.21 16.18
CA ARG A 91 0.73 10.32 15.00
C ARG A 91 1.01 9.21 14.00
N PHE A 92 2.28 8.98 13.66
CA PHE A 92 2.69 7.89 12.78
C PHE A 92 2.17 6.54 13.27
N LYS A 93 2.44 6.19 14.55
CA LYS A 93 2.01 4.93 15.16
C LYS A 93 0.49 4.78 15.13
N SER A 94 -0.24 5.84 15.47
CA SER A 94 -1.71 5.87 15.41
C SER A 94 -2.23 5.62 13.98
N GLU A 95 -1.73 6.36 12.99
CA GLU A 95 -2.20 6.22 11.60
C GLU A 95 -1.78 4.88 10.98
N PHE A 96 -0.60 4.37 11.31
CA PHE A 96 -0.14 3.04 10.93
C PHE A 96 -1.09 1.96 11.49
N GLN A 97 -1.40 1.99 12.79
CA GLN A 97 -2.27 1.02 13.43
C GLN A 97 -3.69 1.07 12.86
N LYS A 98 -4.27 2.27 12.67
CA LYS A 98 -5.59 2.44 12.04
C LYS A 98 -5.61 1.85 10.63
N THR A 99 -4.58 2.13 9.84
CA THR A 99 -4.45 1.62 8.47
C THR A 99 -4.36 0.10 8.47
N CYS A 100 -3.50 -0.49 9.30
CA CYS A 100 -3.37 -1.94 9.42
C CYS A 100 -4.67 -2.61 9.86
N ARG A 101 -5.37 -2.07 10.87
CA ARG A 101 -6.66 -2.61 11.35
C ARG A 101 -7.70 -2.66 10.24
N ARG A 102 -7.82 -1.58 9.46
CA ARG A 102 -8.74 -1.53 8.32
C ARG A 102 -8.36 -2.53 7.23
N GLN A 103 -7.08 -2.56 6.85
CA GLN A 103 -6.62 -3.38 5.73
C GLN A 103 -6.49 -4.88 6.06
N LYS A 104 -6.40 -5.23 7.36
CA LYS A 104 -6.47 -6.62 7.82
C LYS A 104 -7.79 -7.31 7.45
N LEU A 105 -8.88 -6.52 7.36
CA LEU A 105 -10.21 -7.01 6.99
C LEU A 105 -10.41 -7.14 5.47
N TRP A 106 -9.46 -6.66 4.67
CA TRP A 106 -9.55 -6.75 3.22
C TRP A 106 -8.98 -8.09 2.74
N LYS A 107 -9.33 -8.50 1.53
CA LYS A 107 -8.87 -9.76 0.95
C LYS A 107 -8.06 -9.52 -0.32
N VAL A 108 -6.88 -10.13 -0.38
CA VAL A 108 -6.11 -10.30 -1.61
C VAL A 108 -6.00 -11.80 -1.88
N PRO A 109 -6.86 -12.38 -2.73
CA PRO A 109 -6.95 -13.83 -2.89
C PRO A 109 -5.65 -14.47 -3.37
N ASN A 110 -4.97 -13.83 -4.33
CA ASN A 110 -3.74 -14.38 -4.89
C ASN A 110 -2.55 -14.19 -3.92
N PRO A 111 -1.88 -15.28 -3.47
CA PRO A 111 -0.82 -15.20 -2.48
C PRO A 111 0.43 -14.45 -2.98
N ARG A 112 0.75 -14.53 -4.28
CA ARG A 112 1.89 -13.81 -4.86
C ARG A 112 1.64 -12.30 -4.88
N LEU A 113 0.43 -11.87 -5.25
CA LEU A 113 0.04 -10.47 -5.17
C LEU A 113 0.08 -9.98 -3.71
N ARG A 114 -0.45 -10.77 -2.78
CA ARG A 114 -0.46 -10.44 -1.36
C ARG A 114 0.95 -10.19 -0.83
N GLN A 115 1.89 -11.10 -1.13
CA GLN A 115 3.28 -10.97 -0.75
C GLN A 115 3.94 -9.73 -1.39
N LYS A 116 3.69 -9.47 -2.68
CA LYS A 116 4.21 -8.28 -3.38
C LYS A 116 3.75 -6.98 -2.70
N LEU A 117 2.47 -6.88 -2.34
CA LEU A 117 1.92 -5.71 -1.67
C LEU A 117 2.52 -5.54 -0.26
N ARG A 118 2.56 -6.61 0.53
CA ARG A 118 3.20 -6.57 1.86
C ARG A 118 4.66 -6.13 1.77
N LYS A 119 5.42 -6.67 0.82
CA LYS A 119 6.81 -6.25 0.58
C LYS A 119 6.89 -4.76 0.24
N ALA A 120 6.06 -4.26 -0.67
CA ALA A 120 6.04 -2.84 -1.01
C ALA A 120 5.69 -1.93 0.19
N ILE A 121 4.84 -2.41 1.09
CA ILE A 121 4.49 -1.72 2.33
C ILE A 121 5.68 -1.71 3.30
N VAL A 122 6.33 -2.86 3.53
CA VAL A 122 7.54 -2.93 4.36
C VAL A 122 8.62 -2.00 3.82
N ASP A 123 8.89 -2.09 2.51
CA ASP A 123 9.94 -1.31 1.85
C ASP A 123 9.69 0.21 1.94
N LYS A 124 8.42 0.65 1.95
CA LYS A 124 8.07 2.07 2.10
C LYS A 124 8.02 2.51 3.56
N VAL A 125 7.28 1.77 4.39
CA VAL A 125 6.84 2.23 5.71
C VAL A 125 7.83 1.84 6.79
N ILE A 126 8.23 0.57 6.83
CA ILE A 126 9.12 0.07 7.88
C ILE A 126 10.54 0.60 7.65
N ILE A 127 11.05 0.50 6.42
CA ILE A 127 12.35 1.08 6.08
C ILE A 127 12.34 2.61 6.23
N GLY A 128 11.24 3.27 5.83
CA GLY A 128 11.08 4.70 6.01
C GLY A 128 11.09 5.11 7.49
N TYR A 129 10.40 4.36 8.34
CA TYR A 129 10.40 4.58 9.79
C TYR A 129 11.77 4.30 10.42
N LYS A 130 12.45 3.22 10.01
CA LYS A 130 13.81 2.93 10.46
C LYS A 130 14.77 4.07 10.15
N ARG A 131 14.76 4.59 8.91
CA ARG A 131 15.57 5.75 8.51
C ARG A 131 15.26 6.98 9.38
N TYR A 132 13.98 7.23 9.64
CA TYR A 132 13.59 8.31 10.54
C TYR A 132 14.18 8.13 11.95
N LEU A 133 14.22 6.92 12.50
CA LEU A 133 14.86 6.67 13.80
C LEU A 133 16.39 6.84 13.74
N GLU A 134 17.04 6.42 12.66
CA GLU A 134 18.48 6.60 12.44
C GLU A 134 18.86 8.09 12.41
N ASP A 135 17.99 8.94 11.84
CA ASP A 135 18.16 10.39 11.82
C ASP A 135 17.90 11.08 13.18
N HIS A 136 17.33 10.36 14.16
CA HIS A 136 16.91 10.90 15.48
C HIS A 136 17.34 9.95 16.63
N PRO A 137 18.63 9.92 17.02
CA PRO A 137 19.17 8.99 18.01
C PRO A 137 18.48 9.02 19.37
N GLU A 138 17.87 10.15 19.75
CA GLU A 138 17.08 10.28 20.97
C GLU A 138 15.84 9.37 21.01
N LEU A 139 15.44 8.81 19.86
CA LEU A 139 14.30 7.91 19.71
C LEU A 139 14.70 6.42 19.67
N GLU A 140 15.97 6.06 19.92
CA GLU A 140 16.48 4.69 19.78
C GLU A 140 15.62 3.63 20.49
N LYS A 141 15.03 3.98 21.65
CA LYS A 141 14.10 3.12 22.40
C LYS A 141 12.91 2.60 21.57
N CYS A 142 12.50 3.34 20.54
CA CYS A 142 11.39 2.99 19.65
C CYS A 142 11.77 1.98 18.56
N SER A 143 13.06 1.61 18.46
CA SER A 143 13.51 0.56 17.51
C SER A 143 12.88 -0.80 17.81
N SER A 144 12.47 -1.03 19.07
CA SER A 144 11.74 -2.24 19.47
C SER A 144 10.39 -2.40 18.77
N ASP A 145 9.76 -1.31 18.30
CA ASP A 145 8.48 -1.36 17.62
C ASP A 145 8.57 -1.94 16.19
N LEU A 146 9.78 -1.96 15.57
CA LEU A 146 9.95 -2.35 14.17
C LEU A 146 9.47 -3.78 13.89
N HIS A 147 9.79 -4.72 14.79
CA HIS A 147 9.38 -6.12 14.66
C HIS A 147 7.85 -6.26 14.72
N ASP A 148 7.22 -5.63 15.72
CA ASP A 148 5.76 -5.64 15.87
C ASP A 148 5.05 -5.04 14.65
N MET A 149 5.62 -3.98 14.07
CA MET A 149 5.09 -3.38 12.85
C MET A 149 5.21 -4.30 11.63
N GLU A 150 6.34 -5.00 11.48
CA GLU A 150 6.50 -6.00 10.41
C GLU A 150 5.48 -7.13 10.55
N ASP A 151 5.27 -7.65 11.75
CA ASP A 151 4.27 -8.67 12.05
C ASP A 151 2.85 -8.20 11.69
N MET A 152 2.51 -6.94 12.00
CA MET A 152 1.24 -6.33 11.61
C MET A 152 1.06 -6.27 10.09
N VAL A 153 2.13 -5.96 9.33
CA VAL A 153 2.09 -5.94 7.86
C VAL A 153 1.96 -7.36 7.30
N ASN A 154 2.62 -8.33 7.92
CA ASN A 154 2.64 -9.73 7.47
C ASN A 154 1.28 -10.42 7.56
N VAL A 155 0.34 -9.89 8.34
CA VAL A 155 -1.04 -10.42 8.44
C VAL A 155 -2.08 -9.62 7.66
N LEU A 156 -1.68 -8.59 6.90
CA LEU A 156 -2.62 -7.80 6.10
C LEU A 156 -3.21 -8.59 4.94
N PHE A 157 -4.45 -8.30 4.58
CA PHE A 157 -5.16 -8.88 3.43
C PHE A 157 -5.59 -10.36 3.55
N GLU A 158 -5.68 -10.88 4.77
CA GLU A 158 -6.13 -12.25 5.08
C GLU A 158 -7.65 -12.39 5.24
N GLY A 159 -8.42 -11.30 5.10
CA GLY A 159 -9.86 -11.27 5.31
C GLY A 159 -10.71 -12.07 4.33
#